data_AF-G8LEP4-F1
#
_entry.id   AF-G8LEP4-F1
#
_cell.length_a   1.000
_cell.length_b   1.000
_cell.length_c   1.000
_cell.angle_alpha   90.00
_cell.angle_beta   90.00
_cell.angle_gamma   90.00
#
_symmetry.space_group_name_H-M   'P 1'
#
loop_
_entity.id
_entity.type
_entity.pdbx_description
1 polymer ?
#
loop_
_entity_poly.entity_id
_entity_poly.type
_entity_poly.pdbx_seq_one_letter_code
_entity_poly.pdbx_strand_id
1 'polypeptide(L)'
;MNNKINHHFLQAYPVIFSGLPAMSTENEKELIQFCESYPHYVLSAMPWAAAEIAGVCGFPTLFHMIYDFGGRKIYLPKKQERFKKLYDIDISVEQYNRLLKRVDSAGNIELPSAWGVFIAIRRAAMQMAMRDNVSSTELTRTFGVSMRNIRMIRSTTDKQKGGEVL
;
A
#
# COMPACT_ATOMS: atom_id res chain seq x y z
N MET A 1 8.87 -3.51 25.96
CA MET A 1 8.05 -2.28 25.89
C MET A 1 7.55 -2.11 24.47
N ASN A 2 6.24 -2.23 24.24
CA ASN A 2 5.42 -1.52 23.24
C ASN A 2 4.09 -2.27 22.98
N ASN A 3 3.23 -2.31 24.01
CA ASN A 3 1.83 -2.77 23.88
C ASN A 3 0.84 -1.58 23.72
N LYS A 4 1.36 -0.38 23.42
CA LYS A 4 0.58 0.85 23.25
C LYS A 4 0.34 1.26 21.79
N ILE A 5 1.01 0.61 20.84
CA ILE A 5 0.64 0.71 19.43
C ILE A 5 -0.64 -0.13 19.31
N ASN A 6 -1.66 0.37 18.62
CA ASN A 6 -2.81 -0.36 18.05
C ASN A 6 -4.22 -0.10 18.58
N HIS A 7 -4.49 0.47 19.76
CA HIS A 7 -5.92 0.62 20.14
C HIS A 7 -6.66 1.67 19.30
N HIS A 8 -5.99 2.77 18.93
CA HIS A 8 -6.53 3.83 18.07
C HIS A 8 -6.74 3.35 16.62
N PHE A 9 -5.77 2.63 16.05
CA PHE A 9 -5.86 2.16 14.66
C PHE A 9 -6.81 0.97 14.49
N LEU A 10 -6.95 0.09 15.50
CA LEU A 10 -7.96 -0.96 15.46
C LEU A 10 -9.39 -0.40 15.39
N GLN A 11 -9.62 0.79 15.95
CA GLN A 11 -10.90 1.50 15.81
C GLN A 11 -11.05 2.16 14.43
N ALA A 12 -9.95 2.62 13.81
CA ALA A 12 -9.97 3.27 12.50
C ALA A 12 -10.00 2.28 11.31
N TYR A 13 -9.50 1.05 11.48
CA TYR A 13 -9.40 0.08 10.38
C TYR A 13 -10.73 -0.22 9.65
N PRO A 14 -11.89 -0.35 10.33
CA PRO A 14 -13.15 -0.57 9.63
C PRO A 14 -13.53 0.59 8.70
N VAL A 15 -13.16 1.83 9.05
CA VAL A 15 -13.39 3.01 8.21
C VAL A 15 -12.45 2.96 7.01
N ILE A 16 -11.15 2.81 7.25
CA ILE A 16 -10.08 2.81 6.24
C ILE A 16 -10.24 1.67 5.21
N PHE A 17 -10.64 0.46 5.65
CA PHE A 17 -10.60 -0.75 4.81
C PHE A 17 -11.97 -1.28 4.38
N SER A 18 -13.03 -0.48 4.55
CA SER A 18 -14.38 -0.78 4.05
C SER A 18 -14.48 -0.83 2.52
N GLY A 19 -13.57 -0.15 1.82
CA GLY A 19 -13.46 -0.11 0.36
C GLY A 19 -12.29 0.77 -0.06
N LEU A 20 -11.99 0.81 -1.37
CA LEU A 20 -11.03 1.76 -1.91
C LEU A 20 -11.61 3.16 -1.73
N PRO A 21 -10.97 4.06 -0.94
CA PRO A 21 -11.49 5.40 -0.75
C PRO A 21 -11.48 6.18 -2.07
N ALA A 22 -12.39 7.12 -2.22
CA ALA A 22 -12.34 8.06 -3.34
C ALA A 22 -11.28 9.13 -3.09
N MET A 23 -10.74 9.69 -4.17
CA MET A 23 -9.73 10.75 -4.11
C MET A 23 -10.26 12.01 -3.39
N SER A 24 -9.38 12.69 -2.66
CA SER A 24 -9.63 13.87 -1.83
C SER A 24 -10.66 13.68 -0.71
N THR A 25 -10.91 12.45 -0.28
CA THR A 25 -11.81 12.15 0.86
C THR A 25 -11.04 12.00 2.17
N GLU A 26 -11.73 12.13 3.30
CA GLU A 26 -11.10 11.91 4.61
C GLU A 26 -10.57 10.48 4.76
N ASN A 27 -11.29 9.49 4.22
CA ASN A 27 -10.86 8.09 4.23
C ASN A 27 -9.56 7.87 3.42
N GLU A 28 -9.33 8.64 2.34
CA GLU A 28 -8.05 8.60 1.61
C GLU A 28 -6.93 9.15 2.49
N LYS A 29 -7.15 10.27 3.19
CA LYS A 29 -6.16 10.83 4.11
C LYS A 29 -5.82 9.85 5.23
N GLU A 30 -6.81 9.20 5.81
CA GLU A 30 -6.59 8.17 6.84
C GLU A 30 -5.81 6.97 6.29
N LEU A 31 -6.09 6.53 5.06
CA LEU A 31 -5.35 5.46 4.38
C LEU A 31 -3.89 5.87 4.13
N ILE A 32 -3.65 7.08 3.65
CA ILE A 32 -2.30 7.65 3.45
C ILE A 32 -1.56 7.72 4.78
N GLN A 33 -2.20 8.26 5.83
CA GLN A 33 -1.62 8.37 7.17
C GLN A 33 -1.27 6.99 7.74
N PHE A 34 -2.11 5.98 7.52
CA PHE A 34 -1.78 4.60 7.86
C PHE A 34 -0.51 4.13 7.14
N CYS A 35 -0.39 4.38 5.85
CA CYS A 35 0.79 4.00 5.07
C CYS A 35 2.06 4.69 5.56
N GLU A 36 1.99 5.98 5.88
CA GLU A 36 3.10 6.77 6.41
C GLU A 36 3.49 6.36 7.83
N SER A 37 2.54 5.86 8.62
CA SER A 37 2.80 5.35 9.98
C SER A 37 3.51 4.00 9.97
N TYR A 38 3.32 3.20 8.92
CA TYR A 38 3.83 1.83 8.82
C TYR A 38 4.51 1.53 7.47
N PRO A 39 5.45 2.37 7.00
CA PRO A 39 5.95 2.33 5.64
C PRO A 39 6.66 1.00 5.33
N HIS A 40 7.40 0.43 6.28
CA HIS A 40 8.10 -0.84 6.08
C HIS A 40 7.13 -1.99 5.79
N TYR A 41 6.05 -2.12 6.55
CA TYR A 41 5.06 -3.17 6.34
C TYR A 41 4.33 -2.97 5.02
N VAL A 42 3.95 -1.72 4.71
CA VAL A 42 3.18 -1.40 3.51
C VAL A 42 4.02 -1.55 2.24
N LEU A 43 5.20 -0.93 2.18
CA LEU A 43 6.10 -1.00 1.02
C LEU A 43 6.48 -2.45 0.69
N SER A 44 6.72 -3.29 1.70
CA SER A 44 7.08 -4.71 1.49
C SER A 44 5.97 -5.57 0.90
N ALA A 45 4.70 -5.14 1.04
CA ALA A 45 3.54 -5.90 0.58
C ALA A 45 3.01 -5.43 -0.79
N MET A 46 3.39 -4.23 -1.23
CA MET A 46 2.88 -3.63 -2.46
C MET A 46 3.53 -4.21 -3.72
N PRO A 47 2.86 -4.12 -4.89
CA PRO A 47 3.52 -4.32 -6.17
C PRO A 47 4.76 -3.45 -6.28
N TRP A 48 5.84 -3.99 -6.85
CA TRP A 48 7.14 -3.32 -6.90
C TRP A 48 7.04 -1.87 -7.41
N ALA A 49 6.34 -1.61 -8.52
CA ALA A 49 6.23 -0.27 -9.07
C ALA A 49 5.55 0.73 -8.10
N ALA A 50 4.52 0.30 -7.36
CA ALA A 50 3.90 1.14 -6.34
C ALA A 50 4.83 1.39 -5.16
N ALA A 51 5.58 0.38 -4.72
CA ALA A 51 6.57 0.53 -3.65
C ALA A 51 7.69 1.50 -4.02
N GLU A 52 8.16 1.45 -5.27
CA GLU A 52 9.18 2.39 -5.76
C GLU A 52 8.66 3.82 -5.85
N ILE A 53 7.45 4.01 -6.38
CA ILE A 53 6.83 5.34 -6.46
C ILE A 53 6.62 5.90 -5.05
N ALA A 54 6.00 5.14 -4.13
CA ALA A 54 5.79 5.60 -2.77
C ALA A 54 7.11 5.82 -2.01
N GLY A 55 8.11 4.96 -2.20
CA GLY A 55 9.41 5.10 -1.55
C GLY A 55 10.26 6.27 -2.05
N VAL A 56 10.00 6.76 -3.26
CA VAL A 56 10.69 7.92 -3.84
C VAL A 56 9.89 9.21 -3.64
N CYS A 57 8.60 9.18 -3.96
CA CYS A 57 7.74 10.36 -4.05
C CYS A 57 6.77 10.52 -2.88
N GLY A 58 6.59 9.48 -2.06
CA GLY A 58 5.60 9.45 -0.98
C GLY A 58 4.28 8.82 -1.40
N PHE A 59 3.51 8.39 -0.39
CA PHE A 59 2.18 7.80 -0.60
C PHE A 59 1.16 8.75 -1.23
N PRO A 60 1.09 10.06 -0.90
CA PRO A 60 0.17 10.98 -1.57
C PRO A 60 0.35 11.01 -3.09
N THR A 61 1.61 11.07 -3.55
CA THR A 61 1.92 11.05 -4.99
C THR A 61 1.56 9.70 -5.61
N LEU A 62 1.83 8.58 -4.93
CA LEU A 62 1.40 7.26 -5.40
C LEU A 62 -0.13 7.23 -5.60
N PHE A 63 -0.92 7.67 -4.62
CA PHE A 63 -2.37 7.65 -4.70
C PHE A 63 -2.90 8.51 -5.84
N HIS A 64 -2.41 9.75 -5.97
CA HIS A 64 -2.74 10.62 -7.10
C HIS A 64 -2.45 9.90 -8.45
N MET A 65 -1.27 9.30 -8.59
CA MET A 65 -0.91 8.56 -9.80
C MET A 65 -1.87 7.41 -10.11
N ILE A 66 -2.16 6.55 -9.13
CA ILE A 66 -2.93 5.32 -9.37
C ILE A 66 -4.43 5.57 -9.52
N TYR A 67 -4.98 6.66 -8.96
CA TYR A 67 -6.38 7.02 -9.18
C TYR A 67 -6.61 7.45 -10.63
N ASP A 68 -5.75 8.31 -11.16
CA ASP A 68 -5.95 8.83 -12.51
C ASP A 68 -5.38 7.93 -13.60
N PHE A 69 -4.30 7.21 -13.30
CA PHE A 69 -3.53 6.47 -14.31
C PHE A 69 -3.31 4.99 -13.99
N GLY A 70 -3.91 4.44 -12.94
CA GLY A 70 -3.68 3.06 -12.52
C GLY A 70 -4.15 2.03 -13.55
N GLY A 71 -3.44 0.90 -13.63
CA GLY A 71 -3.78 -0.22 -14.52
C GLY A 71 -3.28 -0.06 -15.95
N ARG A 72 -2.39 0.90 -16.21
CA ARG A 72 -1.77 1.15 -17.53
C ARG A 72 -0.31 1.56 -17.38
N LYS A 73 0.41 1.53 -18.50
CA LYS A 73 1.76 2.08 -18.60
C LYS A 73 1.70 3.60 -18.73
N ILE A 74 2.55 4.31 -18.01
CA ILE A 74 2.72 5.75 -18.12
C ILE A 74 4.13 6.07 -18.61
N TYR A 75 4.24 7.06 -19.49
CA TYR A 75 5.51 7.50 -20.05
C TYR A 75 6.16 8.55 -19.15
N LEU A 76 7.45 8.39 -18.84
CA LEU A 76 8.23 9.38 -18.11
C LEU A 76 9.12 10.16 -19.09
N PRO A 77 8.77 11.41 -19.47
CA PRO A 77 9.61 12.23 -20.33
C PRO A 77 10.98 12.53 -19.68
N LYS A 78 12.00 12.79 -20.48
CA LYS A 78 13.36 13.11 -19.96
C LYS A 78 13.42 14.35 -19.05
N LYS A 79 12.44 15.24 -19.14
CA LYS A 79 12.36 16.50 -18.38
C LYS A 79 11.17 16.48 -17.42
N GLN A 80 11.42 16.79 -16.15
CA GLN A 80 10.40 16.79 -15.09
C GLN A 80 9.25 17.76 -15.40
N GLU A 81 9.53 18.91 -16.00
CA GLU A 81 8.51 19.92 -16.28
C GLU A 81 7.50 19.42 -17.32
N ARG A 82 7.95 18.55 -18.24
CA ARG A 82 7.07 17.90 -19.21
C ARG A 82 6.18 16.86 -18.53
N PHE A 83 6.69 16.13 -17.54
CA PHE A 83 5.89 15.19 -16.76
C PHE A 83 4.79 15.92 -16.00
N LYS A 84 5.15 17.01 -15.30
CA LYS A 84 4.19 17.88 -14.60
C LYS A 84 3.08 18.36 -15.54
N LYS A 85 3.43 18.82 -16.75
CA LYS A 85 2.43 19.26 -17.74
C LYS A 85 1.53 18.14 -18.28
N LEU A 86 2.04 16.91 -18.39
CA LEU A 86 1.29 15.79 -18.95
C LEU A 86 0.32 15.17 -17.94
N TYR A 87 0.70 15.12 -16.67
CA TYR A 87 -0.01 14.36 -15.65
C TYR A 87 -0.54 15.22 -14.50
N ASP A 88 -0.19 16.50 -14.44
CA ASP A 88 -0.53 17.42 -13.34
C ASP A 88 -0.05 16.95 -11.96
N ILE A 89 1.10 16.26 -11.93
CA ILE A 89 1.70 15.73 -10.71
C ILE A 89 2.98 16.50 -10.42
N ASP A 90 3.03 17.09 -9.23
CA ASP A 90 4.22 17.79 -8.75
C ASP A 90 5.16 16.82 -8.02
N ILE A 91 6.36 16.66 -8.58
CA ILE A 91 7.44 15.81 -8.06
C ILE A 91 8.73 16.61 -8.13
N SER A 92 9.57 16.59 -7.10
CA SER A 92 10.84 17.31 -7.15
C SER A 92 11.76 16.75 -8.26
N VAL A 93 12.68 17.57 -8.77
CA VAL A 93 13.64 17.13 -9.81
C VAL A 93 14.47 15.92 -9.32
N GLU A 94 14.82 15.89 -8.05
CA GLU A 94 15.55 14.78 -7.44
C GLU A 94 14.73 13.48 -7.44
N GLN A 95 13.49 13.54 -6.97
CA GLN A 95 12.58 12.40 -6.96
C GLN A 95 12.30 11.91 -8.38
N TYR A 96 12.10 12.84 -9.32
CA TYR A 96 11.90 12.54 -10.72
C TYR A 96 13.08 11.79 -11.34
N ASN A 97 14.31 12.25 -11.07
CA ASN A 97 15.52 11.58 -11.51
C ASN A 97 15.69 10.17 -10.91
N ARG A 98 15.20 9.96 -9.68
CA ARG A 98 15.17 8.62 -9.06
C ARG A 98 14.13 7.71 -9.74
N LEU A 99 12.96 8.23 -10.10
CA LEU A 99 11.94 7.47 -10.86
C LEU A 99 12.42 7.11 -12.27
N LEU A 100 13.11 8.02 -12.96
CA LEU A 100 13.68 7.75 -14.29
C LEU A 100 14.64 6.55 -14.32
N LYS A 101 15.22 6.17 -13.18
CA LYS A 101 16.06 4.96 -13.08
C LYS A 101 15.26 3.66 -13.04
N ARG A 102 13.93 3.72 -12.96
CA ARG A 102 13.00 2.58 -12.78
C ARG A 102 12.09 2.34 -13.98
N VAL A 103 12.26 3.12 -15.06
CA VAL A 103 11.50 2.96 -16.29
C VAL A 103 11.98 1.76 -17.11
N ASP A 104 11.11 1.22 -17.95
CA ASP A 104 11.49 0.24 -18.96
C ASP A 104 12.32 0.86 -20.10
N SER A 105 12.79 0.04 -21.04
CA SER A 105 13.60 0.50 -22.18
C SER A 105 12.90 1.52 -23.08
N ALA A 106 11.57 1.58 -23.03
CA ALA A 106 10.76 2.55 -23.76
C ALA A 106 10.46 3.82 -22.93
N GLY A 107 10.98 3.92 -21.71
CA GLY A 107 10.78 5.07 -20.83
C GLY A 107 9.45 5.06 -20.08
N ASN A 108 8.82 3.89 -19.90
CA ASN A 108 7.54 3.76 -19.22
C ASN A 108 7.66 3.09 -17.86
N ILE A 109 6.72 3.40 -16.96
CA ILE A 109 6.48 2.65 -15.73
C ILE A 109 5.11 1.98 -15.85
N GLU A 110 5.04 0.70 -15.49
CA GLU A 110 3.78 -0.02 -15.38
C GLU A 110 3.11 0.35 -14.04
N LEU A 111 2.03 1.11 -14.10
CA LEU A 111 1.36 1.59 -12.91
C LEU A 111 0.27 0.59 -12.50
N PRO A 112 0.35 0.00 -11.28
CA PRO A 112 -0.69 -0.92 -10.83
C PRO A 112 -2.02 -0.20 -10.65
N SER A 113 -3.13 -0.94 -10.68
CA SER A 113 -4.45 -0.36 -10.43
C SER A 113 -4.59 0.09 -8.97
N ALA A 114 -5.36 1.15 -8.73
CA ALA A 114 -5.66 1.63 -7.38
C ALA A 114 -6.22 0.51 -6.49
N TRP A 115 -7.13 -0.31 -7.03
CA TRP A 115 -7.68 -1.46 -6.33
C TRP A 115 -6.61 -2.49 -5.95
N GLY A 116 -5.69 -2.82 -6.87
CA GLY A 116 -4.61 -3.77 -6.61
C GLY A 116 -3.68 -3.31 -5.49
N VAL A 117 -3.31 -2.02 -5.50
CA VAL A 117 -2.53 -1.39 -4.43
C VAL A 117 -3.29 -1.39 -3.11
N PHE A 118 -4.55 -0.98 -3.10
CA PHE A 118 -5.39 -0.99 -1.91
C PHE A 118 -5.51 -2.39 -1.28
N ILE A 119 -5.73 -3.43 -2.09
CA ILE A 119 -5.79 -4.81 -1.58
C ILE A 119 -4.47 -5.25 -0.96
N ALA A 120 -3.32 -4.83 -1.52
CA ALA A 120 -2.01 -5.11 -0.93
C ALA A 120 -1.83 -4.42 0.43
N ILE A 121 -2.18 -3.13 0.52
CA ILE A 121 -2.14 -2.37 1.79
C ILE A 121 -3.06 -3.01 2.83
N ARG A 122 -4.30 -3.34 2.43
CA ARG A 122 -5.30 -4.00 3.30
C ARG A 122 -4.78 -5.33 3.84
N ARG A 123 -4.09 -6.11 3.00
CA ARG A 123 -3.45 -7.37 3.43
C ARG A 123 -2.32 -7.12 4.42
N ALA A 124 -1.48 -6.10 4.20
CA ALA A 124 -0.43 -5.74 5.15
C ALA A 124 -1.01 -5.38 6.52
N ALA A 125 -2.03 -4.52 6.55
CA ALA A 125 -2.74 -4.15 7.77
C ALA A 125 -3.34 -5.35 8.50
N MET A 126 -3.96 -6.27 7.75
CA MET A 126 -4.49 -7.52 8.32
C MET A 126 -3.39 -8.39 8.94
N GLN A 127 -2.24 -8.53 8.26
CA GLN A 127 -1.10 -9.31 8.80
C GLN A 127 -0.54 -8.68 10.07
N MET A 128 -0.48 -7.34 10.15
CA MET A 128 -0.09 -6.63 11.37
C MET A 128 -1.07 -6.92 12.51
N ALA A 129 -2.38 -6.73 12.27
CA ALA A 129 -3.41 -7.02 13.26
C ALA A 129 -3.38 -8.48 13.74
N MET A 130 -3.06 -9.43 12.85
CA MET A 130 -2.88 -10.84 13.24
C MET A 130 -1.68 -11.05 14.16
N ARG A 131 -0.56 -10.35 13.95
CA ARG A 131 0.61 -10.39 14.84
C ARG A 131 0.32 -9.79 16.21
N ASP A 132 -0.59 -8.83 16.26
CA ASP A 132 -1.08 -8.21 17.50
C ASP A 132 -2.17 -9.04 18.20
N ASN A 133 -2.39 -10.29 17.76
CA ASN A 133 -3.36 -11.23 18.33
C ASN A 133 -4.82 -10.76 18.32
N VAL A 134 -5.19 -9.87 17.37
CA VAL A 134 -6.59 -9.45 17.18
C VAL A 134 -7.47 -10.68 16.89
N SER A 135 -8.68 -10.67 17.46
CA SER A 135 -9.58 -11.82 17.36
C SER A 135 -10.03 -12.05 15.91
N SER A 136 -10.28 -13.31 15.54
CA SER A 136 -10.73 -13.65 14.18
C SER A 136 -12.06 -12.97 13.81
N THR A 137 -12.93 -12.75 14.80
CA THR A 137 -14.20 -12.04 14.65
C THR A 137 -13.97 -10.58 14.28
N GLU A 138 -13.06 -9.89 14.97
CA GLU A 138 -12.72 -8.50 14.67
C GLU A 138 -12.02 -8.36 13.32
N LEU A 139 -11.11 -9.29 12.98
CA LEU A 139 -10.47 -9.31 11.66
C LEU A 139 -11.49 -9.46 10.52
N THR A 140 -12.48 -10.34 10.70
CA THR A 140 -13.57 -10.55 9.73
C THR A 140 -14.38 -9.27 9.54
N ARG A 141 -14.80 -8.64 10.65
CA ARG A 141 -15.58 -7.39 10.64
C ARG A 141 -14.81 -6.23 9.98
N THR A 142 -13.51 -6.17 10.20
CA THR A 142 -12.65 -5.04 9.81
C THR A 142 -12.20 -5.12 8.35
N PHE A 143 -11.76 -6.31 7.91
CA PHE A 143 -11.12 -6.48 6.60
C PHE A 143 -12.02 -7.17 5.57
N GLY A 144 -13.24 -7.56 5.95
CA GLY A 144 -14.19 -8.25 5.08
C GLY A 144 -13.70 -9.62 4.61
N VAL A 145 -12.88 -10.30 5.42
CA VAL A 145 -12.29 -11.62 5.11
C VAL A 145 -13.05 -12.74 5.81
N SER A 146 -13.12 -13.92 5.20
CA SER A 146 -13.82 -15.06 5.82
C SER A 146 -13.00 -15.71 6.94
N MET A 147 -13.70 -16.31 7.91
CA MET A 147 -13.08 -17.15 8.95
C MET A 147 -12.24 -18.30 8.39
N ARG A 148 -12.55 -18.79 7.17
CA ARG A 148 -11.75 -19.79 6.46
C ARG A 148 -10.42 -19.20 6.01
N ASN A 149 -10.43 -17.99 5.43
CA ASN A 149 -9.22 -17.30 5.00
C ASN A 149 -8.29 -17.03 6.20
N ILE A 150 -8.83 -16.55 7.33
CA ILE A 150 -8.05 -16.31 8.56
C ILE A 150 -7.37 -17.60 9.05
N ARG A 151 -8.11 -18.72 9.12
CA ARG A 151 -7.55 -20.02 9.54
C ARG A 151 -6.42 -20.50 8.62
N MET A 152 -6.58 -20.33 7.31
CA MET A 152 -5.58 -20.73 6.32
C MET A 152 -4.28 -19.94 6.50
N ILE A 153 -4.36 -18.64 6.75
CA ILE A 153 -3.19 -17.78 6.95
C ILE A 153 -2.45 -18.11 8.25
N ARG A 154 -3.20 -18.38 9.33
CA ARG A 154 -2.60 -18.78 10.62
C ARG A 154 -1.87 -20.13 10.49
N SER A 155 -2.49 -21.12 9.83
CA SER A 155 -1.88 -22.44 9.68
C SER A 155 -0.64 -22.48 8.79
N THR A 156 -0.53 -21.60 7.77
CA THR A 156 0.72 -21.43 7.02
C THR A 156 1.81 -20.73 7.83
N THR A 157 1.43 -19.77 8.67
CA THR A 157 2.37 -19.06 9.56
C THR A 157 2.96 -20.01 10.61
N ASP A 158 2.14 -20.89 11.18
CA ASP A 158 2.58 -21.90 12.16
C ASP A 158 3.51 -22.95 11.51
N LYS A 159 3.23 -23.35 10.27
CA LYS A 159 4.11 -24.22 9.48
C LYS A 159 5.47 -23.60 9.17
N GLN A 160 5.52 -22.28 8.94
CA GLN A 160 6.80 -21.58 8.73
C GLN A 160 7.63 -21.47 10.01
N LYS A 161 7.01 -21.39 11.19
CA LYS A 161 7.72 -21.42 12.49
C LYS A 161 8.17 -22.82 12.91
N GLY A 162 7.48 -23.87 12.45
CA GLY A 162 7.84 -25.27 12.70
C GLY A 162 8.83 -25.87 11.69
N GLY A 163 9.38 -25.08 10.78
CA GLY A 163 10.31 -25.51 9.72
C GLY A 163 11.80 -25.47 10.07
N GLU A 164 12.16 -25.02 11.29
CA GLU A 164 13.50 -25.20 11.85
C GLU A 164 13.44 -26.20 13.00
N VAL A 165 13.49 -27.49 12.67
CA VAL A 165 14.38 -28.48 13.29
C VAL A 165 14.49 -29.62 12.28
N LEU A 166 15.62 -29.67 11.57
CA LEU A 166 16.49 -30.84 11.34
C LEU A 166 17.66 -30.41 10.46
#